data_AF-A0A7X6DFI5-F1
#
_entry.id   AF-A0A7X6DFI5-F1
#
_cell.length_a   1.000
_cell.length_b   1.000
_cell.length_c   1.000
_cell.angle_alpha   90.00
_cell.angle_beta   90.00
_cell.angle_gamma   90.00
#
_symmetry.space_group_name_H-M   'P 1'
#
loop_
_entity.id
_entity.type
_entity.pdbx_description
1 polymer ?
#
loop_
_entity_poly.entity_id
_entity_poly.type
_entity_poly.pdbx_seq_one_letter_code
_entity_poly.pdbx_strand_id
1 'polypeptide(L)'
;MPLQLDLDLESFRNHMALRRAATEMRLPMDERLKVHFITRRAELLANFSITAGAWMLLLHGCQAQGEDRAALARLKDEVFEFKEWAEEGLQKLRLMGLQDALENDECEMPDDPELVAAFRRMLGVPAPKDPPDDTRG
;
A
#
# COMPACT_ATOMS: atom_id res chain seq x y z
N MET A 1 7.74 39.09 -5.30
CA MET A 1 7.36 38.75 -3.91
C MET A 1 7.24 37.24 -3.83
N PRO A 2 7.79 36.56 -2.81
CA PRO A 2 7.48 35.16 -2.57
C PRO A 2 5.99 35.00 -2.27
N LEU A 3 5.36 33.95 -2.80
CA LEU A 3 4.01 33.58 -2.46
C LEU A 3 3.98 33.13 -0.99
N GLN A 4 3.21 33.80 -0.15
CA GLN A 4 2.92 33.33 1.20
C GLN A 4 1.74 32.36 1.14
N LEU A 5 1.92 31.21 1.76
CA LEU A 5 0.93 30.14 1.77
C LEU A 5 0.72 29.73 3.22
N ASP A 6 -0.53 29.82 3.67
CA ASP A 6 -0.92 29.36 5.00
C ASP A 6 -1.29 27.88 4.90
N LEU A 7 -0.60 27.05 5.67
CA LEU A 7 -0.74 25.59 5.66
C LEU A 7 -1.37 25.13 6.96
N ASP A 8 -2.58 24.63 6.87
CA ASP A 8 -3.23 23.92 7.98
C ASP A 8 -2.61 22.52 8.14
N LEU A 9 -1.57 22.46 8.99
CA LEU A 9 -0.85 21.22 9.29
C LEU A 9 -1.76 20.17 9.97
N GLU A 10 -2.77 20.61 10.73
CA GLU A 10 -3.67 19.71 11.45
C GLU A 10 -4.60 19.00 10.46
N SER A 11 -5.11 19.73 9.46
CA SER A 11 -5.92 19.14 8.39
C SER A 11 -5.17 18.06 7.61
N PHE A 12 -3.88 18.23 7.32
CA PHE A 12 -3.06 17.18 6.70
C PHE A 12 -2.99 15.93 7.57
N ARG A 13 -2.66 16.10 8.85
CA ARG A 13 -2.55 14.99 9.81
C ARG A 13 -3.87 14.25 9.97
N ASN A 14 -4.96 14.99 10.13
CA ASN A 14 -6.30 14.44 10.27
C ASN A 14 -6.71 13.64 9.02
N HIS A 15 -6.39 14.14 7.81
CA HIS A 15 -6.65 13.41 6.58
C HIS A 15 -5.85 12.11 6.48
N MET A 16 -4.56 12.12 6.81
CA MET A 16 -3.73 10.91 6.80
C MET A 16 -4.23 9.89 7.82
N ALA A 17 -4.50 10.33 9.06
CA ALA A 17 -4.99 9.49 10.13
C ALA A 17 -6.35 8.85 9.79
N LEU A 18 -7.29 9.65 9.27
CA LEU A 18 -8.61 9.16 8.87
C LEU A 18 -8.53 8.11 7.76
N ARG A 19 -7.76 8.39 6.70
CA ARG A 19 -7.59 7.46 5.57
C ARG A 19 -6.96 6.14 6.02
N ARG A 20 -5.96 6.21 6.90
CA ARG A 20 -5.32 5.03 7.49
C ARG A 20 -6.31 4.24 8.35
N ALA A 21 -7.01 4.91 9.26
CA ALA A 21 -7.97 4.28 10.16
C ALA A 21 -9.14 3.62 9.42
N ALA A 22 -9.66 4.26 8.37
CA ALA A 22 -10.71 3.70 7.53
C ALA A 22 -10.21 2.47 6.76
N THR A 23 -9.03 2.55 6.15
CA THR A 23 -8.44 1.42 5.40
C THR A 23 -8.12 0.24 6.31
N GLU A 24 -7.65 0.49 7.52
CA GLU A 24 -7.34 -0.55 8.52
C GLU A 24 -8.57 -1.01 9.32
N MET A 25 -9.78 -0.56 8.97
CA MET A 25 -11.03 -0.93 9.66
C MET A 25 -11.04 -0.62 11.16
N ARG A 26 -10.27 0.39 11.59
CA ARG A 26 -10.20 0.82 12.99
C ARG A 26 -11.37 1.71 13.40
N LEU A 27 -12.13 2.21 12.42
CA LEU A 27 -13.31 3.03 12.64
C LEU A 27 -14.57 2.15 12.68
N PRO A 28 -15.56 2.46 13.53
CA PRO A 28 -16.86 1.84 13.45
C PRO A 28 -17.50 2.20 12.10
N MET A 29 -17.74 1.18 11.27
CA MET A 29 -18.27 1.33 9.92
C MET A 29 -19.41 0.32 9.68
N ASP A 30 -20.37 0.73 8.86
CA ASP A 30 -21.39 -0.17 8.33
C ASP A 30 -20.77 -1.29 7.48
N GLU A 31 -21.37 -2.47 7.48
CA GLU A 31 -20.85 -3.64 6.75
C GLU A 31 -20.68 -3.37 5.26
N ARG A 32 -21.57 -2.60 4.63
CA ARG A 32 -21.44 -2.27 3.21
C ARG A 32 -20.21 -1.42 2.93
N LEU A 33 -19.88 -0.52 3.86
CA LEU A 33 -18.67 0.30 3.76
C LEU A 33 -17.42 -0.55 3.98
N LYS A 34 -17.44 -1.49 4.94
CA LYS A 34 -16.32 -2.43 5.12
C LYS A 34 -16.03 -3.21 3.84
N VAL A 35 -17.06 -3.81 3.22
CA VAL A 35 -16.90 -4.52 1.94
C VAL A 35 -16.29 -3.61 0.89
N HIS A 36 -16.79 -2.38 0.75
CA HIS A 36 -16.25 -1.41 -0.21
C HIS A 36 -14.75 -1.15 0.00
N PHE A 37 -14.31 -0.92 1.24
CA PHE A 37 -12.91 -0.67 1.57
C PHE A 37 -12.03 -1.92 1.40
N ILE A 38 -12.54 -3.12 1.66
CA ILE A 38 -11.81 -4.38 1.44
C ILE A 38 -11.61 -4.60 -0.07
N THR A 39 -12.69 -4.57 -0.85
CA THR A 39 -12.64 -4.84 -2.29
C THR A 39 -11.77 -3.83 -3.03
N ARG A 40 -11.76 -2.57 -2.59
CA ARG A 40 -10.98 -1.50 -3.23
C ARG A 40 -9.66 -1.20 -2.53
N ARG A 41 -9.22 -2.04 -1.59
CA ARG A 41 -8.05 -1.76 -0.75
C ARG A 41 -6.80 -1.45 -1.57
N ALA A 42 -6.53 -2.21 -2.62
CA ALA A 42 -5.38 -1.98 -3.50
C ALA A 42 -5.45 -0.62 -4.22
N GLU A 43 -6.62 -0.27 -4.75
CA GLU A 43 -6.86 1.02 -5.42
C GLU A 43 -6.71 2.19 -4.44
N LEU A 44 -7.28 2.06 -3.23
CA LEU A 44 -7.14 3.08 -2.18
C LEU A 44 -5.68 3.32 -1.80
N LEU A 45 -4.91 2.26 -1.57
CA LEU A 45 -3.48 2.36 -1.24
C LEU A 45 -2.67 2.99 -2.39
N ALA A 46 -2.93 2.60 -3.64
CA ALA A 46 -2.29 3.21 -4.80
C ALA A 46 -2.59 4.73 -4.89
N ASN A 47 -3.86 5.11 -4.71
CA ASN A 47 -4.27 6.51 -4.71
C ASN A 47 -3.66 7.32 -3.56
N PHE A 48 -3.46 6.70 -2.39
CA PHE A 48 -2.79 7.34 -1.26
C PHE A 48 -1.30 7.56 -1.51
N SER A 49 -0.58 6.59 -2.08
CA SER A 49 0.83 6.78 -2.49
C SER A 49 0.96 7.95 -3.48
N ILE A 50 0.10 8.01 -4.50
CA ILE A 50 0.09 9.10 -5.48
C ILE A 50 -0.19 10.45 -4.80
N THR A 51 -1.22 10.50 -3.95
CA THR A 51 -1.60 11.73 -3.24
C THR A 51 -0.47 12.22 -2.33
N ALA A 52 0.15 11.31 -1.58
CA ALA A 52 1.27 11.64 -0.70
C ALA A 52 2.49 12.12 -1.50
N GLY A 53 2.77 11.53 -2.66
CA GLY A 53 3.79 12.03 -3.58
C GLY A 53 3.52 13.45 -4.07
N ALA A 54 2.27 13.77 -4.40
CA ALA A 54 1.86 15.13 -4.78
C ALA A 54 2.03 16.12 -3.61
N TRP A 55 1.68 15.72 -2.39
CA TRP A 55 1.90 16.53 -1.19
C TRP A 55 3.39 16.76 -0.92
N MET A 56 4.23 15.73 -1.04
CA MET A 56 5.67 15.88 -0.90
C MET A 56 6.25 16.87 -1.90
N LEU A 57 5.84 16.80 -3.17
CA LEU A 57 6.29 17.74 -4.21
C LEU A 57 5.93 19.18 -3.82
N LEU A 58 4.71 19.41 -3.35
CA LEU A 58 4.26 20.72 -2.87
C LEU A 58 5.07 21.19 -1.65
N LEU A 59 5.20 20.35 -0.62
CA LEU A 59 5.92 20.69 0.60
C LEU A 59 7.42 20.90 0.37
N HIS A 60 8.02 20.22 -0.61
CA HIS A 60 9.42 20.46 -1.01
C HIS A 60 9.64 21.88 -1.54
N GLY A 61 8.65 22.46 -2.23
CA GLY A 61 8.69 23.85 -2.67
C GLY A 61 8.49 24.87 -1.55
N CYS A 62 7.99 24.45 -0.38
CA CYS A 62 7.74 25.32 0.75
C CYS A 62 9.00 25.53 1.62
N GLN A 63 9.18 26.76 2.08
CA GLN A 63 10.14 27.14 3.10
C GLN A 63 9.42 27.86 4.24
N ALA A 64 9.58 27.35 5.46
CA ALA A 64 9.00 27.96 6.66
C ALA A 64 9.92 29.05 7.24
N GLN A 65 9.32 30.02 7.92
CA GLN A 65 10.02 31.12 8.59
C GLN A 65 10.00 30.93 10.11
N GLY A 66 11.02 31.45 10.80
CA GLY A 66 11.08 31.40 12.27
C GLY A 66 10.87 30.02 12.86
N GLU A 67 9.91 29.94 13.79
CA GLU A 67 9.60 28.75 14.60
C GLU A 67 8.89 27.64 13.80
N ASP A 68 8.25 27.96 12.67
CA ASP A 68 7.49 27.00 11.85
C ASP A 68 8.39 26.00 11.09
N ARG A 69 9.71 26.21 11.07
CA ARG A 69 10.68 25.33 10.40
C ARG A 69 10.60 23.90 10.90
N ALA A 70 10.50 23.72 12.22
CA ALA A 70 10.39 22.40 12.82
C ALA A 70 9.04 21.74 12.47
N ALA A 71 7.96 22.52 12.44
CA ALA A 71 6.63 22.04 12.12
C ALA A 71 6.51 21.57 10.66
N LEU A 72 7.09 22.33 9.71
CA LEU A 72 7.14 21.93 8.30
C LEU A 72 8.04 20.71 8.07
N ALA A 73 9.22 20.65 8.72
CA ALA A 73 10.10 19.48 8.62
C ALA A 73 9.37 18.21 9.09
N ARG A 74 8.73 18.28 10.25
CA ARG A 74 7.95 17.17 10.79
C ARG A 74 6.78 16.75 9.89
N LEU A 75 6.08 17.70 9.27
CA LEU A 75 5.01 17.36 8.33
C LEU A 75 5.56 16.60 7.11
N LYS A 76 6.74 16.96 6.60
CA LYS A 76 7.36 16.25 5.48
C LYS A 76 7.64 14.79 5.83
N ASP A 77 8.16 14.56 7.04
CA ASP A 77 8.42 13.20 7.54
C ASP A 77 7.11 12.41 7.69
N GLU A 78 6.08 13.01 8.29
CA GLU A 78 4.75 12.37 8.46
C GLU A 78 4.10 12.00 7.10
N VAL A 79 4.23 12.85 6.09
CA VAL A 79 3.73 12.57 4.73
C VAL A 79 4.55 11.47 4.06
N PHE A 80 5.87 11.45 4.26
CA PHE A 80 6.74 10.40 3.75
C PHE A 80 6.39 9.03 4.36
N GLU A 81 6.25 8.94 5.68
CA GLU A 81 5.82 7.72 6.37
C GLU A 81 4.44 7.24 5.89
N PHE A 82 3.51 8.16 5.63
CA PHE A 82 2.20 7.82 5.08
C PHE A 82 2.30 7.24 3.67
N LYS A 83 3.19 7.78 2.83
CA LYS A 83 3.48 7.25 1.49
C LYS A 83 4.06 5.83 1.57
N GLU A 84 5.08 5.63 2.42
CA GLU A 84 5.71 4.32 2.59
C GLU A 84 4.71 3.27 3.09
N TRP A 85 3.88 3.61 4.07
CA TRP A 85 2.82 2.74 4.55
C TRP A 85 1.87 2.30 3.42
N ALA A 86 1.49 3.23 2.53
CA ALA A 86 0.62 2.93 1.40
C ALA A 86 1.28 2.00 0.37
N GLU A 87 2.56 2.25 0.06
CA GLU A 87 3.37 1.46 -0.88
C GLU A 87 3.63 0.05 -0.37
N GLU A 88 4.02 -0.09 0.89
CA GLU A 88 4.18 -1.38 1.55
C GLU A 88 2.87 -2.17 1.59
N GLY A 89 1.76 -1.49 1.90
CA GLY A 89 0.44 -2.12 1.91
C GLY A 89 0.07 -2.68 0.53
N LEU A 90 0.37 -1.94 -0.54
CA LEU A 90 0.12 -2.37 -1.90
C LEU A 90 1.02 -3.55 -2.29
N GLN A 91 2.29 -3.51 -1.91
CA GLN A 91 3.21 -4.62 -2.15
C GLN A 91 2.77 -5.89 -1.42
N LYS A 92 2.35 -5.78 -0.15
CA LYS A 92 1.81 -6.91 0.62
C LYS A 92 0.59 -7.53 -0.07
N LEU A 93 -0.36 -6.71 -0.55
CA LEU A 93 -1.52 -7.20 -1.30
C LEU A 93 -1.14 -7.92 -2.60
N ARG A 94 -0.16 -7.40 -3.35
CA ARG A 94 0.33 -8.06 -4.56
C ARG A 94 0.96 -9.41 -4.26
N LEU A 95 1.77 -9.50 -3.21
CA LEU A 95 2.39 -10.75 -2.78
C LEU A 95 1.34 -11.78 -2.34
N MET A 96 0.32 -11.35 -1.60
CA MET A 96 -0.79 -12.23 -1.22
C MET A 96 -1.56 -12.75 -2.45
N GLY A 97 -1.85 -11.88 -3.43
CA GLY A 97 -2.52 -12.30 -4.66
C GLY A 97 -1.69 -13.27 -5.50
N LEU A 98 -0.37 -13.08 -5.57
CA LEU A 98 0.54 -14.03 -6.24
C LEU A 98 0.61 -15.37 -5.49
N GLN A 99 0.62 -15.34 -4.16
CA GLN A 99 0.59 -16.55 -3.35
C GLN A 99 -0.71 -17.34 -3.57
N ASP A 100 -1.86 -16.67 -3.53
CA ASP A 100 -3.17 -17.29 -3.75
C ASP A 100 -3.29 -17.87 -5.17
N ALA A 101 -2.86 -17.13 -6.20
CA ALA A 101 -2.83 -17.63 -7.57
C ALA A 101 -1.92 -18.86 -7.73
N LEU A 102 -0.79 -18.90 -7.02
CA LEU A 102 0.14 -20.03 -7.06
C LEU A 102 -0.40 -21.26 -6.31
N GLU A 103 -1.15 -21.06 -5.22
CA GLU A 103 -1.80 -22.14 -4.47
C GLU A 103 -2.99 -22.74 -5.22
N ASN A 104 -3.69 -21.93 -6.03
CA ASN A 104 -4.86 -22.36 -6.81
C ASN A 104 -4.54 -22.71 -8.27
N ASP A 105 -3.26 -22.74 -8.65
CA ASP A 105 -2.78 -23.02 -10.02
C ASP A 105 -3.35 -22.06 -11.10
N GLU A 106 -3.71 -20.85 -10.69
CA GLU A 106 -4.22 -19.78 -11.55
C GLU A 106 -3.11 -18.85 -12.06
N CYS A 107 -1.87 -19.05 -11.61
CA CYS A 107 -0.71 -18.30 -12.06
C CYS A 107 -0.12 -18.95 -13.32
N GLU A 108 -0.14 -18.23 -14.45
CA GLU A 108 0.70 -18.59 -15.61
C GLU A 108 2.16 -18.48 -15.18
N MET A 109 2.75 -19.62 -14.82
CA MET A 109 4.13 -19.70 -14.43
C MET A 109 5.03 -19.75 -15.67
N PRO A 110 6.27 -19.22 -15.59
CA PRO A 110 7.26 -19.46 -16.63
C PRO A 110 7.45 -20.95 -16.87
N ASP A 111 7.67 -21.37 -18.12
CA ASP A 111 7.96 -22.77 -18.47
C ASP A 111 9.27 -23.29 -17.83
N ASP A 112 10.09 -22.39 -17.29
CA ASP A 112 11.36 -22.72 -16.64
C ASP A 112 11.16 -23.19 -15.19
N PRO A 113 11.43 -24.46 -14.88
CA PRO A 113 11.24 -25.03 -13.55
C PRO A 113 12.14 -24.41 -12.46
N GLU A 114 13.31 -23.84 -12.81
CA GLU A 114 14.15 -23.14 -11.84
C GLU A 114 13.57 -21.79 -11.46
N LEU A 115 13.00 -21.05 -12.43
CA LEU A 115 12.28 -19.81 -12.16
C LEU A 115 11.05 -20.07 -11.30
N VAL A 116 10.31 -21.13 -11.59
CA VAL A 116 9.18 -21.58 -10.77
C VAL A 116 9.63 -21.86 -9.33
N ALA A 117 10.68 -22.66 -9.14
CA ALA A 117 11.18 -23.00 -7.81
C ALA A 117 11.70 -21.77 -7.04
N ALA A 118 12.38 -20.83 -7.72
CA ALA A 118 12.83 -19.58 -7.13
C ALA A 118 11.66 -18.69 -6.70
N PHE A 119 10.62 -18.58 -7.53
CA PHE A 119 9.43 -17.80 -7.22
C PHE A 119 8.65 -18.38 -6.03
N ARG A 120 8.47 -19.71 -6.00
CA ARG A 120 7.84 -20.40 -4.86
C ARG A 120 8.61 -20.18 -3.56
N ARG A 121 9.96 -20.25 -3.61
CA ARG A 121 10.82 -19.98 -2.45
C ARG A 121 10.72 -18.53 -1.98
N MET A 122 10.68 -17.57 -2.90
CA MET A 122 10.52 -16.14 -2.58
C MET A 122 9.19 -15.87 -1.87
N LEU A 123 8.12 -16.55 -2.28
CA LEU A 123 6.78 -16.40 -1.73
C LEU A 123 6.50 -17.31 -0.50
N GLY A 124 7.43 -18.20 -0.14
CA GLY A 124 7.24 -19.13 0.98
C GLY A 124 6.22 -20.25 0.71
N VAL A 125 5.90 -20.52 -0.56
CA VAL A 125 4.89 -21.50 -0.97
C VAL A 125 5.56 -22.88 -1.17
N PRO A 126 5.03 -23.95 -0.56
CA PRO A 126 5.58 -25.30 -0.73
C PRO A 126 5.42 -25.80 -2.17
N ALA A 127 6.27 -26.76 -2.58
CA ALA A 127 6.10 -27.43 -3.87
C ALA A 127 4.74 -28.12 -3.94
N PRO A 128 4.09 -28.16 -5.12
CA PRO A 128 2.83 -28.87 -5.32
C PRO A 128 3.04 -30.32 -4.90
N LYS A 129 2.06 -30.86 -4.17
CA LYS A 129 2.01 -32.31 -3.96
C LYS A 129 1.82 -32.96 -5.32
N ASP A 130 2.54 -34.05 -5.57
CA ASP A 130 2.56 -34.79 -6.83
C ASP A 130 1.17 -34.88 -7.48
N PRO A 131 1.07 -34.82 -8.82
CA PRO A 131 -0.21 -34.89 -9.51
C PRO A 131 -0.97 -36.16 -9.09
N PRO A 132 -2.31 -36.13 -9.05
CA PRO A 132 -3.09 -37.33 -8.77
C PRO A 132 -2.68 -38.41 -9.76
N ASP A 133 -2.31 -39.57 -9.21
CA ASP A 133 -1.91 -40.76 -9.93
C ASP A 133 -3.07 -41.22 -10.83
N ASP A 134 -3.05 -40.76 -12.08
CA ASP A 134 -4.05 -41.09 -13.11
C ASP A 134 -3.77 -42.48 -13.71
N THR A 135 -3.31 -43.43 -12.88
CA THR A 135 -3.19 -44.85 -13.23
C THR A 135 -4.16 -45.73 -12.43
N ARG A 136 -5.46 -45.43 -12.49
CA ARG A 136 -6.51 -46.46 -12.30
C ARG A 136 -7.71 -46.21 -13.22
N GLY A 137 -7.71 -46.89 -14.36
CA GLY A 137 -8.85 -47.02 -15.27
C GLY A 137 -8.50 -47.89 -16.47
#